data_AF-A0A0M8TY85-F1
#
_entry.id   AF-A0A0M8TY85-F1
#
_cell.length_a   1.000
_cell.length_b   1.000
_cell.length_c   1.000
_cell.angle_alpha   90.00
_cell.angle_beta   90.00
_cell.angle_gamma   90.00
#
_symmetry.space_group_name_H-M   'P 1'
#
loop_
_entity.id
_entity.type
_entity.pdbx_description
1 polymer ?
#
loop_
_entity_poly.entity_id
_entity_poly.type
_entity_poly.pdbx_seq_one_letter_code
_entity_poly.pdbx_strand_id
1 'polypeptide(L)'
;MPTTARRSVLGATALAVLLAVGTGCSADSGQAGSDSKVLEGLGALADDSSANQVTYLDAAKARELSKGDEKGLGSIGQPASSLLNSYEPGPWGEALKVTQIDTAVDTKSAGRWDGSFDAAAITTSLKSNGYKQSGDGETWTDSGSNGMSFKISDDEISYVQGEASMAAVTPKDGASLADKKEYQRVTECLGDVYRADFLPLTSAKPVRLSALGQQAASLAKNTEVLCLVAKDEATADRAAAKLRSVVADKSPTFDGTKVTVEKGDQPVVRAVVPDTGTQRPGRLMLSNVELWMAITGSEL
;
A
#
# COMPACT_ATOMS: atom_id res chain seq x y z
N MET A 1 47.26 -43.83 -60.68
CA MET A 1 48.53 -43.08 -60.92
C MET A 1 48.15 -41.79 -61.62
N PRO A 2 48.63 -40.58 -61.25
CA PRO A 2 49.64 -40.14 -60.25
C PRO A 2 48.99 -39.39 -59.05
N THR A 3 49.38 -39.55 -57.78
CA THR A 3 50.50 -38.96 -56.98
C THR A 3 50.43 -37.45 -56.63
N THR A 4 50.20 -37.17 -55.32
CA THR A 4 50.92 -36.25 -54.36
C THR A 4 51.17 -34.78 -54.74
N ALA A 5 51.22 -33.76 -53.85
CA ALA A 5 51.53 -33.67 -52.42
C ALA A 5 51.21 -32.27 -51.79
N ARG A 6 50.93 -32.30 -50.47
CA ARG A 6 51.41 -31.43 -49.36
C ARG A 6 51.24 -29.90 -49.41
N ARG A 7 50.60 -29.36 -48.35
CA ARG A 7 51.33 -28.82 -47.17
C ARG A 7 50.41 -28.66 -45.95
N SER A 8 50.95 -29.00 -44.80
CA SER A 8 50.35 -28.94 -43.46
C SER A 8 51.04 -27.85 -42.63
N VAL A 9 50.28 -27.10 -41.84
CA VAL A 9 50.70 -26.38 -40.62
C VAL A 9 49.48 -26.42 -39.68
N LEU A 10 49.37 -27.40 -38.78
CA LEU A 10 49.78 -27.33 -37.36
C LEU A 10 49.31 -26.05 -36.64
N GLY A 11 48.11 -26.11 -36.06
CA GLY A 11 47.61 -25.19 -35.04
C GLY A 11 46.81 -25.99 -34.02
N ALA A 12 47.30 -26.04 -32.79
CA ALA A 12 46.94 -27.02 -31.77
C ALA A 12 45.59 -26.76 -31.07
N THR A 13 44.93 -27.89 -30.79
CA THR A 13 43.95 -28.22 -29.75
C THR A 13 43.84 -27.30 -28.53
N ALA A 14 42.60 -26.96 -28.18
CA ALA A 14 42.05 -27.21 -26.83
C ALA A 14 40.50 -27.26 -26.89
N LEU A 15 39.96 -28.48 -26.89
CA LEU A 15 38.54 -28.79 -26.66
C LEU A 15 38.34 -28.88 -25.14
N ALA A 16 37.53 -28.00 -24.55
CA ALA A 16 37.05 -28.16 -23.19
C ALA A 16 35.54 -28.46 -23.25
N VAL A 17 35.22 -29.75 -23.19
CA VAL A 17 33.88 -30.26 -22.92
C VAL A 17 33.70 -30.24 -21.41
N LEU A 18 32.77 -29.42 -20.92
CA LEU A 18 32.22 -29.54 -19.57
C LEU A 18 30.72 -29.78 -19.68
N LEU A 19 30.36 -31.06 -19.55
CA LEU A 19 29.01 -31.51 -19.22
C LEU A 19 28.76 -31.17 -17.74
N ALA A 20 27.81 -30.27 -17.48
CA ALA A 20 27.18 -30.14 -16.17
C ALA A 20 25.66 -30.19 -16.38
N VAL A 21 25.09 -31.37 -16.16
CA VAL A 21 23.66 -31.57 -15.96
C VAL A 21 23.35 -31.09 -14.54
N GLY A 22 22.65 -29.96 -14.44
CA GLY A 22 22.14 -29.43 -13.18
C GLY A 22 20.67 -29.07 -13.36
N THR A 23 19.79 -29.93 -12.87
CA THR A 23 18.39 -29.61 -12.59
C THR A 23 18.35 -28.52 -11.51
N GLY A 24 17.68 -27.39 -11.78
CA GLY A 24 17.44 -26.40 -10.75
C GLY A 24 16.89 -25.11 -11.34
N CYS A 25 15.57 -24.98 -11.32
CA CYS A 25 14.88 -23.70 -11.44
C CYS A 25 15.52 -22.70 -10.47
N SER A 26 16.34 -21.79 -10.97
CA SER A 26 16.71 -20.61 -10.20
C SER A 26 15.49 -19.72 -10.19
N ALA A 27 14.78 -19.80 -9.07
CA ALA A 27 13.91 -18.74 -8.62
C ALA A 27 14.71 -17.44 -8.74
N ASP A 28 14.18 -16.54 -9.55
CA ASP A 28 14.55 -15.14 -9.56
C ASP A 28 14.18 -14.61 -8.17
N SER A 29 15.08 -14.79 -7.21
CA SER A 29 15.00 -14.14 -5.91
C SER A 29 15.32 -12.68 -6.19
N GLY A 30 14.27 -11.94 -6.57
CA GLY A 30 14.29 -10.50 -6.70
C GLY A 30 14.87 -9.91 -5.42
N GLN A 31 16.15 -9.58 -5.48
CA GLN A 31 16.82 -8.71 -4.53
C GLN A 31 16.21 -7.31 -4.75
N ALA A 32 15.02 -7.09 -4.22
CA ALA A 32 14.34 -5.80 -4.26
C ALA A 32 14.97 -4.87 -3.23
N GLY A 33 16.10 -4.27 -3.59
CA GLY A 33 16.28 -2.86 -3.25
C GLY A 33 15.35 -2.07 -4.15
N SER A 34 14.05 -2.00 -3.82
CA SER A 34 13.08 -1.25 -4.61
C SER A 34 12.35 -0.27 -3.71
N ASP A 35 12.47 1.01 -4.05
CA ASP A 35 11.74 2.13 -3.46
C ASP A 35 10.24 1.83 -3.45
N SER A 36 9.75 1.30 -2.32
CA SER A 36 8.33 1.01 -2.16
C SER A 36 7.60 2.33 -1.94
N LYS A 37 6.79 2.75 -2.91
CA LYS A 37 5.96 3.97 -2.80
C LYS A 37 5.02 3.92 -1.59
N VAL A 38 4.58 2.73 -1.20
CA VAL A 38 3.77 2.53 0.00
C VAL A 38 4.59 2.88 1.24
N LEU A 39 5.84 2.41 1.31
CA LEU A 39 6.74 2.71 2.42
C LEU A 39 7.12 4.19 2.46
N GLU A 40 7.33 4.81 1.29
CA GLU A 40 7.53 6.25 1.16
C GLU A 40 6.32 7.03 1.72
N GLY A 41 5.10 6.67 1.33
CA GLY A 41 3.88 7.27 1.87
C GLY A 41 3.74 7.08 3.38
N LEU A 42 4.05 5.89 3.91
CA LEU A 42 4.10 5.66 5.37
C LEU A 42 5.17 6.51 6.07
N GLY A 43 6.22 6.92 5.36
CA GLY A 43 7.26 7.82 5.86
C GLY A 43 6.76 9.22 6.18
N ALA A 44 5.63 9.62 5.61
CA ALA A 44 5.01 10.91 5.91
C ALA A 44 4.20 10.93 7.21
N LEU A 45 3.91 9.77 7.82
CA LEU A 45 3.12 9.69 9.05
C LEU A 45 4.02 9.40 10.24
N ALA A 46 3.79 10.12 11.34
CA ALA A 46 4.48 9.87 12.60
C ALA A 46 4.11 8.52 13.21
N ASP A 47 5.04 7.96 13.97
CA ASP A 47 4.91 6.62 14.51
C ASP A 47 3.83 6.44 15.58
N ASP A 48 3.46 7.51 16.27
CA ASP A 48 2.31 7.58 17.18
C ASP A 48 0.97 7.39 16.45
N SER A 49 0.92 7.63 15.13
CA SER A 49 -0.23 7.33 14.29
C SER A 49 -0.48 5.83 14.12
N SER A 50 0.43 4.98 14.60
CA SER A 50 0.31 3.52 14.53
C SER A 50 -0.90 2.96 15.31
N ALA A 51 -1.47 3.74 16.23
CA ALA A 51 -2.72 3.41 16.91
C ALA A 51 -3.97 3.57 16.01
N ASN A 52 -3.83 4.21 14.85
CA ASN A 52 -4.90 4.43 13.89
C ASN A 52 -4.84 3.43 12.74
N GLN A 53 -5.97 3.28 12.05
CA GLN A 53 -5.97 2.69 10.71
C GLN A 53 -5.31 3.68 9.74
N VAL A 54 -4.50 3.15 8.83
CA VAL A 54 -3.79 3.92 7.81
C VAL A 54 -4.22 3.43 6.43
N THR A 55 -4.42 4.34 5.49
CA THR A 55 -4.67 4.04 4.08
C THR A 55 -3.62 4.71 3.22
N TYR A 56 -2.98 3.96 2.35
CA TYR A 56 -2.16 4.46 1.26
C TYR A 56 -2.93 4.29 -0.06
N LEU A 57 -2.80 5.26 -0.96
CA LEU A 57 -3.35 5.22 -2.32
C LEU A 57 -2.42 5.92 -3.32
N ASP A 58 -2.03 5.21 -4.37
CA ASP A 58 -1.55 5.77 -5.65
C ASP A 58 -2.78 6.11 -6.50
N ALA A 59 -3.29 7.33 -6.32
CA ALA A 59 -4.50 7.81 -6.96
C ALA A 59 -4.28 8.03 -8.47
N ALA A 60 -3.08 8.41 -8.87
CA ALA A 60 -2.69 8.50 -10.28
C ALA A 60 -2.79 7.14 -10.97
N LYS A 61 -2.27 6.07 -10.33
CA LYS A 61 -2.38 4.70 -10.85
C LYS A 61 -3.82 4.21 -10.87
N ALA A 62 -4.59 4.49 -9.82
CA ALA A 62 -6.02 4.13 -9.79
C ALA A 62 -6.80 4.82 -10.93
N ARG A 63 -6.54 6.10 -11.21
CA ARG A 63 -7.10 6.82 -12.37
C ARG A 63 -6.66 6.23 -13.70
N GLU A 64 -5.40 5.82 -13.82
CA GLU A 64 -4.90 5.15 -15.03
C GLU A 64 -5.64 3.83 -15.28
N LEU A 65 -5.77 3.01 -14.23
CA LEU A 65 -6.47 1.73 -14.29
C LEU A 65 -7.94 1.90 -14.63
N SER A 66 -8.60 2.94 -14.12
CA SER A 66 -10.03 3.18 -14.33
C SER A 66 -10.39 3.74 -15.72
N LYS A 67 -9.41 4.04 -16.59
CA LYS A 67 -9.67 4.54 -17.95
C LYS A 67 -10.55 3.57 -18.72
N GLY A 68 -11.76 4.02 -19.08
CA GLY A 68 -12.75 3.23 -19.81
C GLY A 68 -13.79 2.51 -18.93
N ASP A 69 -13.60 2.47 -17.61
CA ASP A 69 -14.60 2.05 -16.62
C ASP A 69 -14.33 2.72 -15.25
N GLU A 70 -14.70 4.00 -15.16
CA GLU A 70 -14.50 4.81 -13.95
C GLU A 70 -15.26 4.27 -12.73
N LYS A 71 -16.36 3.56 -12.96
CA LYS A 71 -17.17 2.97 -11.89
C LYS A 71 -16.51 1.75 -11.26
N GLY A 72 -15.66 1.05 -12.00
CA GLY A 72 -14.96 -0.15 -11.54
C GLY A 72 -14.10 0.07 -10.28
N LEU A 73 -13.48 1.25 -10.15
CA LEU A 73 -12.65 1.62 -8.99
C LEU A 73 -13.27 2.71 -8.12
N GLY A 74 -14.50 3.16 -8.39
CA GLY A 74 -15.07 4.35 -7.74
C GLY A 74 -15.06 4.32 -6.20
N SER A 75 -15.16 3.13 -5.59
CA SER A 75 -15.15 2.98 -4.13
C SER A 75 -13.77 2.82 -3.49
N ILE A 76 -12.72 2.56 -4.27
CA ILE A 76 -11.37 2.29 -3.74
C ILE A 76 -10.26 3.15 -4.36
N GLY A 77 -10.51 3.78 -5.51
CA GLY A 77 -9.58 4.63 -6.24
C GLY A 77 -9.63 6.09 -5.82
N GLN A 78 -10.24 6.40 -4.67
CA GLN A 78 -10.30 7.74 -4.08
C GLN A 78 -9.64 7.74 -2.70
N PRO A 79 -8.98 8.85 -2.29
CA PRO A 79 -8.40 8.97 -0.96
C PRO A 79 -9.45 8.71 0.13
N ALA A 80 -9.02 8.18 1.27
CA ALA A 80 -9.94 7.74 2.33
C ALA A 80 -10.43 8.89 3.21
N SER A 81 -9.85 10.08 3.06
CA SER A 81 -10.17 11.25 3.86
C SER A 81 -11.60 11.73 3.70
N SER A 82 -12.25 12.01 4.84
CA SER A 82 -13.59 12.60 4.91
C SER A 82 -13.67 14.01 4.32
N LEU A 83 -12.53 14.66 4.07
CA LEU A 83 -12.50 16.01 3.55
C LEU A 83 -12.90 16.06 2.06
N LEU A 84 -12.81 14.95 1.33
CA LEU A 84 -13.17 14.84 -0.09
C LEU A 84 -14.61 14.34 -0.32
N ASN A 85 -15.50 14.60 0.64
CA ASN A 85 -16.89 14.18 0.56
C ASN A 85 -17.61 14.79 -0.66
N SER A 86 -18.28 13.96 -1.46
CA SER A 86 -19.06 14.40 -2.62
C SER A 86 -20.34 15.20 -2.31
N TYR A 87 -20.83 15.16 -1.06
CA TYR A 87 -22.07 15.83 -0.65
C TYR A 87 -21.88 17.25 -0.14
N GLU A 88 -20.73 17.53 0.48
CA GLU A 88 -20.40 18.86 1.00
C GLU A 88 -19.00 19.21 0.48
N PRO A 89 -18.86 20.29 -0.31
CA PRO A 89 -17.54 20.72 -0.71
C PRO A 89 -16.78 21.09 0.57
N GLY A 90 -15.67 20.41 0.81
CA GLY A 90 -14.82 20.63 1.99
C GLY A 90 -14.33 22.08 2.11
N PRO A 91 -13.39 22.38 3.03
CA PRO A 91 -12.99 23.76 3.32
C PRO A 91 -12.34 24.50 2.12
N TRP A 92 -12.04 23.78 1.04
CA TRP A 92 -11.53 24.28 -0.24
C TRP A 92 -12.58 24.56 -1.32
N GLY A 93 -13.88 24.32 -1.08
CA GLY A 93 -14.89 24.57 -2.13
C GLY A 93 -14.62 23.77 -3.40
N GLU A 94 -14.67 24.45 -4.56
CA GLU A 94 -14.29 23.89 -5.87
C GLU A 94 -12.79 24.01 -6.19
N ALA A 95 -11.99 24.63 -5.30
CA ALA A 95 -10.59 24.94 -5.56
C ALA A 95 -9.67 23.71 -5.52
N LEU A 96 -10.07 22.65 -4.82
CA LEU A 96 -9.37 21.35 -4.84
C LEU A 96 -10.20 20.33 -5.61
N LYS A 97 -9.57 19.71 -6.61
CA LYS A 97 -10.12 18.60 -7.37
C LYS A 97 -9.39 17.32 -6.97
N VAL A 98 -10.13 16.23 -6.76
CA VAL A 98 -9.55 14.91 -6.44
C VAL A 98 -8.52 14.46 -7.48
N THR A 99 -8.67 14.87 -8.74
CA THR A 99 -7.72 14.57 -9.82
C THR A 99 -6.35 15.22 -9.66
N GLN A 100 -6.21 16.20 -8.78
CA GLN A 100 -4.93 16.86 -8.46
C GLN A 100 -4.10 16.06 -7.46
N ILE A 101 -4.70 15.10 -6.75
CA ILE A 101 -4.02 14.25 -5.77
C ILE A 101 -3.44 13.06 -6.52
N ASP A 102 -2.12 12.89 -6.52
CA ASP A 102 -1.45 11.76 -7.16
C ASP A 102 -1.23 10.63 -6.17
N THR A 103 -0.87 10.96 -4.92
CA THR A 103 -0.71 10.01 -3.82
C THR A 103 -1.43 10.53 -2.59
N ALA A 104 -2.04 9.64 -1.82
CA ALA A 104 -2.61 9.97 -0.51
C ALA A 104 -2.20 8.94 0.54
N VAL A 105 -1.79 9.44 1.70
CA VAL A 105 -1.65 8.65 2.92
C VAL A 105 -2.53 9.27 4.01
N ASP A 106 -3.55 8.52 4.42
CA ASP A 106 -4.61 9.00 5.29
C ASP A 106 -4.69 8.14 6.55
N THR A 107 -4.92 8.79 7.68
CA THR A 107 -5.49 8.20 8.88
C THR A 107 -6.86 8.82 9.13
N LYS A 108 -7.55 8.37 10.18
CA LYS A 108 -8.78 9.03 10.61
C LYS A 108 -8.54 10.50 10.97
N SER A 109 -7.40 10.89 11.54
CA SER A 109 -7.20 12.22 12.13
C SER A 109 -6.18 13.09 11.44
N ALA A 110 -5.46 12.56 10.46
CA ALA A 110 -4.35 13.23 9.82
C ALA A 110 -4.06 12.60 8.46
N GLY A 111 -3.48 13.34 7.53
CA GLY A 111 -3.05 12.79 6.26
C GLY A 111 -2.19 13.75 5.47
N ARG A 112 -1.52 13.20 4.47
CA ARG A 112 -0.68 13.94 3.52
C ARG A 112 -1.03 13.49 2.11
N TRP A 113 -1.20 14.46 1.23
CA TRP A 113 -1.48 14.27 -0.17
C TRP A 113 -0.39 14.94 -0.98
N ASP A 114 0.21 14.18 -1.88
CA ASP A 114 1.16 14.71 -2.86
C ASP A 114 0.47 14.80 -4.22
N GLY A 115 0.77 15.84 -5.00
CA GLY A 115 0.08 16.09 -6.25
C GLY A 115 0.48 17.38 -6.95
N SER A 116 -0.49 17.99 -7.64
CA SER A 116 -0.34 19.26 -8.35
C SER A 116 -1.51 20.18 -8.05
N PHE A 117 -1.31 21.05 -7.07
CA PHE A 117 -2.32 21.90 -6.47
C PHE A 117 -2.20 23.35 -6.93
N ASP A 118 -3.33 24.07 -6.90
CA ASP A 118 -3.33 25.53 -6.99
C ASP A 118 -3.37 26.07 -5.56
N ALA A 119 -2.19 26.21 -4.94
CA ALA A 119 -2.11 26.60 -3.53
C ALA A 119 -2.76 27.97 -3.29
N ALA A 120 -2.65 28.88 -4.25
CA ALA A 120 -3.23 30.22 -4.16
C ALA A 120 -4.77 30.16 -4.15
N ALA A 121 -5.39 29.38 -5.03
CA ALA A 121 -6.84 29.19 -5.06
C ALA A 121 -7.32 28.48 -3.80
N ILE A 122 -6.64 27.42 -3.36
CA ILE A 122 -7.01 26.65 -2.17
C ILE A 122 -6.94 27.53 -0.92
N THR A 123 -5.84 28.25 -0.70
CA THR A 123 -5.68 29.14 0.46
C THR A 123 -6.64 30.33 0.42
N THR A 124 -6.99 30.85 -0.76
CA THR A 124 -8.04 31.86 -0.92
C THR A 124 -9.41 31.31 -0.50
N SER A 125 -9.72 30.05 -0.86
CA SER A 125 -10.94 29.39 -0.41
C SER A 125 -10.94 29.17 1.10
N LEU A 126 -9.83 28.66 1.67
CA LEU A 126 -9.68 28.49 3.13
C LEU A 126 -9.96 29.81 3.86
N LYS A 127 -9.33 30.91 3.42
CA LYS A 127 -9.55 32.25 3.99
C LYS A 127 -11.01 32.68 3.91
N SER A 128 -11.66 32.45 2.77
CA SER A 128 -13.07 32.79 2.56
C SER A 128 -14.01 31.96 3.44
N ASN A 129 -13.60 30.74 3.80
CA ASN A 129 -14.29 29.85 4.73
C ASN A 129 -13.89 30.07 6.20
N GLY A 130 -13.21 31.19 6.51
CA GLY A 130 -12.94 31.61 7.89
C GLY A 130 -11.66 31.06 8.51
N TYR A 131 -10.86 30.30 7.76
CA TYR A 131 -9.53 29.87 8.21
C TYR A 131 -8.58 31.05 8.29
N LYS A 132 -7.66 30.98 9.25
CA LYS A 132 -6.62 31.99 9.46
C LYS A 132 -5.26 31.31 9.45
N GLN A 133 -4.26 32.01 8.93
CA GLN A 133 -2.88 31.58 9.09
C GLN A 133 -2.47 31.71 10.56
N SER A 134 -1.76 30.70 11.03
CA SER A 134 -1.13 30.66 12.34
C SER A 134 0.09 31.60 12.37
N GLY A 135 0.69 31.78 13.55
CA GLY A 135 1.87 32.64 13.72
C GLY A 135 3.10 32.18 12.93
N ASP A 136 3.13 30.93 12.45
CA ASP A 136 4.19 30.40 11.58
C ASP A 136 4.06 30.85 10.11
N GLY A 137 2.90 31.40 9.70
CA GLY A 137 2.62 31.81 8.33
C GLY A 137 2.39 30.68 7.33
N GLU A 138 2.54 29.42 7.74
CA GLU A 138 2.41 28.23 6.88
C GLU A 138 1.12 27.46 7.15
N THR A 139 0.71 27.41 8.42
CA THR A 139 -0.41 26.58 8.87
C THR A 139 -1.70 27.37 8.85
N TRP A 140 -2.73 26.84 8.20
CA TRP A 140 -4.09 27.38 8.18
C TRP A 140 -4.94 26.65 9.21
N THR A 141 -5.51 27.38 10.17
CA THR A 141 -6.32 26.81 11.24
C THR A 141 -7.73 27.39 11.22
N ASP A 142 -8.72 26.54 11.43
CA ASP A 142 -10.07 27.01 11.74
C ASP A 142 -10.10 27.60 13.16
N SER A 143 -10.89 28.65 13.37
CA SER A 143 -11.19 29.19 14.70
C SER A 143 -12.46 28.57 15.33
N GLY A 144 -13.16 27.72 14.57
CA GLY A 144 -14.33 26.95 14.98
C GLY A 144 -14.03 25.61 15.67
N SER A 145 -15.09 24.85 15.95
CA SER A 145 -15.10 23.66 16.81
C SER A 145 -14.47 22.39 16.20
N ASN A 146 -14.09 22.42 14.92
CA ASN A 146 -13.66 21.21 14.21
C ASN A 146 -12.15 20.94 14.35
N GLY A 147 -11.38 21.90 14.86
CA GLY A 147 -9.95 21.72 15.18
C GLY A 147 -9.10 21.30 13.97
N MET A 148 -9.49 21.69 12.76
CA MET A 148 -8.75 21.33 11.54
C MET A 148 -7.62 22.31 11.28
N SER A 149 -6.47 21.76 10.92
CA SER A 149 -5.30 22.52 10.48
C SER A 149 -4.79 21.97 9.15
N PHE A 150 -4.28 22.86 8.30
CA PHE A 150 -3.76 22.53 6.97
C PHE A 150 -2.41 23.19 6.70
N LYS A 151 -1.53 22.51 5.99
CA LYS A 151 -0.40 23.11 5.27
C LYS A 151 -0.61 22.86 3.78
N ILE A 152 -0.48 23.91 2.97
CA ILE A 152 -0.79 23.89 1.55
C ILE A 152 0.42 24.43 0.77
N SER A 153 0.91 23.65 -0.17
CA SER A 153 1.85 24.06 -1.22
C SER A 153 1.32 23.63 -2.60
N ASP A 154 2.07 23.95 -3.66
CA ASP A 154 1.70 23.57 -5.02
C ASP A 154 1.86 22.05 -5.28
N ASP A 155 2.60 21.35 -4.42
CA ASP A 155 2.94 19.93 -4.54
C ASP A 155 2.41 19.06 -3.40
N GLU A 156 2.01 19.65 -2.27
CA GLU A 156 1.62 18.94 -1.06
C GLU A 156 0.42 19.59 -0.35
N ILE A 157 -0.48 18.76 0.17
CA ILE A 157 -1.46 19.14 1.17
C ILE A 157 -1.31 18.22 2.37
N SER A 158 -0.99 18.81 3.51
CA SER A 158 -0.94 18.13 4.81
C SER A 158 -2.08 18.61 5.69
N TYR A 159 -2.78 17.70 6.37
CA TYR A 159 -3.90 18.04 7.23
C TYR A 159 -3.91 17.27 8.54
N VAL A 160 -4.47 17.88 9.58
CA VAL A 160 -4.79 17.25 10.86
C VAL A 160 -6.15 17.73 11.37
N GLN A 161 -6.82 16.89 12.16
CA GLN A 161 -8.10 17.20 12.77
C GLN A 161 -8.18 16.74 14.23
N GLY A 162 -9.03 17.41 15.01
CA GLY A 162 -9.24 17.11 16.42
C GLY A 162 -8.02 17.48 17.27
N GLU A 163 -7.54 16.53 18.06
CA GLU A 163 -6.38 16.74 18.96
C GLU A 163 -5.03 16.47 18.29
N ALA A 164 -5.03 16.04 17.02
CA ALA A 164 -3.79 15.77 16.30
C ALA A 164 -3.02 17.07 15.98
N SER A 165 -1.70 17.00 16.11
CA SER A 165 -0.78 18.09 15.77
C SER A 165 -0.16 17.86 14.39
N MET A 166 0.26 18.92 13.71
CA MET A 166 0.98 18.83 12.43
C MET A 166 2.23 17.92 12.46
N ALA A 167 2.81 17.70 13.65
CA ALA A 167 3.87 16.71 13.82
C ALA A 167 3.48 15.29 13.38
N ALA A 168 2.18 14.96 13.35
CA ALA A 168 1.66 13.67 12.89
C ALA A 168 1.89 13.42 11.39
N VAL A 169 2.07 14.48 10.59
CA VAL A 169 2.27 14.44 9.13
C VAL A 169 3.60 15.06 8.70
N THR A 170 4.41 15.47 9.67
CA THR A 170 5.79 15.92 9.49
C THR A 170 6.68 15.24 10.53
N PRO A 171 6.82 13.89 10.45
CA PRO A 171 7.61 13.15 11.42
C PRO A 171 9.07 13.60 11.43
N LYS A 172 9.70 13.48 12.59
CA LYS A 172 11.16 13.61 12.68
C LYS A 172 11.81 12.37 12.06
N ASP A 173 13.04 12.52 11.59
CA ASP A 173 13.85 11.40 11.09
C ASP A 173 13.86 10.24 12.10
N GLY A 174 13.55 9.03 11.64
CA GLY A 174 13.50 7.83 12.48
C GLY A 174 12.24 7.70 13.35
N ALA A 175 11.26 8.61 13.21
CA ALA A 175 10.02 8.62 13.96
C ALA A 175 8.76 8.50 13.06
N SER A 176 8.91 7.90 11.88
CA SER A 176 7.79 7.62 10.98
C SER A 176 7.25 6.19 11.13
N LEU A 177 6.08 5.92 10.55
CA LEU A 177 5.59 4.54 10.42
C LEU A 177 6.52 3.68 9.58
N ALA A 178 7.16 4.25 8.54
CA ALA A 178 8.10 3.54 7.69
C ALA A 178 9.36 3.04 8.42
N ASP A 179 9.69 3.65 9.56
CA ASP A 179 10.83 3.24 10.40
C ASP A 179 10.51 2.01 11.28
N LYS A 180 9.24 1.59 11.36
CA LYS A 180 8.83 0.42 12.12
C LYS A 180 9.03 -0.85 11.29
N LYS A 181 9.72 -1.82 11.88
CA LYS A 181 10.00 -3.12 11.25
C LYS A 181 8.73 -3.83 10.79
N GLU A 182 7.65 -3.79 11.57
CA GLU A 182 6.36 -4.37 11.17
C GLU A 182 5.79 -3.75 9.88
N TYR A 183 5.88 -2.41 9.71
CA TYR A 183 5.42 -1.73 8.51
C TYR A 183 6.31 -2.01 7.30
N GLN A 184 7.63 -2.05 7.49
CA GLN A 184 8.58 -2.48 6.45
C GLN A 184 8.24 -3.88 5.96
N ARG A 185 8.05 -4.79 6.91
CA ARG A 185 7.82 -6.22 6.64
C ARG A 185 6.47 -6.49 5.98
N VAL A 186 5.40 -5.82 6.43
CA VAL A 186 4.09 -5.98 5.79
C VAL A 186 4.10 -5.39 4.38
N THR A 187 4.80 -4.27 4.16
CA THR A 187 4.91 -3.63 2.84
C THR A 187 5.69 -4.48 1.84
N GLU A 188 6.78 -5.12 2.28
CA GLU A 188 7.50 -6.11 1.48
C GLU A 188 6.58 -7.27 1.04
N CYS A 189 5.75 -7.77 1.96
CA CYS A 189 4.79 -8.83 1.66
C CYS A 189 3.70 -8.40 0.67
N LEU A 190 3.22 -7.17 0.77
CA LEU A 190 2.22 -6.62 -0.15
C LEU A 190 2.80 -6.55 -1.57
N GLY A 191 4.06 -6.12 -1.71
CA GLY A 191 4.69 -5.82 -2.98
C GLY A 191 4.14 -4.53 -3.60
N ASP A 192 4.19 -4.42 -4.92
CA ASP A 192 3.67 -3.24 -5.64
C ASP A 192 2.14 -3.24 -5.63
N VAL A 193 1.54 -2.28 -4.92
CA VAL A 193 0.08 -2.12 -4.75
C VAL A 193 -0.29 -0.67 -4.99
N TYR A 194 -1.42 -0.42 -5.65
CA TYR A 194 -1.93 0.95 -5.84
C TYR A 194 -2.76 1.44 -4.65
N ARG A 195 -3.17 0.55 -3.75
CA ARG A 195 -3.84 0.87 -2.50
C ARG A 195 -3.40 -0.12 -1.42
N ALA A 196 -3.19 0.37 -0.20
CA ALA A 196 -2.95 -0.47 0.97
C ALA A 196 -3.70 0.07 2.19
N ASP A 197 -4.48 -0.77 2.85
CA ASP A 197 -5.21 -0.46 4.07
C ASP A 197 -4.62 -1.24 5.25
N PHE A 198 -4.09 -0.54 6.24
CA PHE A 198 -3.40 -1.10 7.41
C PHE A 198 -4.27 -0.96 8.64
N LEU A 199 -4.50 -2.06 9.35
CA LEU A 199 -5.09 -1.99 10.70
C LEU A 199 -4.06 -1.45 11.70
N PRO A 200 -4.50 -0.90 12.85
CA PRO A 200 -3.59 -0.42 13.88
C PRO A 200 -2.54 -1.46 14.29
N LEU A 201 -1.29 -1.01 14.41
CA LEU A 201 -0.20 -1.82 14.95
C LEU A 201 -0.45 -2.06 16.44
N THR A 202 -0.30 -3.31 16.88
CA THR A 202 -0.45 -3.66 18.29
C THR A 202 0.54 -4.72 18.72
N SER A 203 1.23 -4.47 19.83
CA SER A 203 2.12 -5.46 20.45
C SER A 203 1.37 -6.52 21.27
N ALA A 204 0.10 -6.25 21.62
CA ALA A 204 -0.69 -7.09 22.52
C ALA A 204 -1.35 -8.29 21.82
N LYS A 205 -1.56 -8.21 20.50
CA LYS A 205 -2.23 -9.27 19.74
C LYS A 205 -1.24 -10.25 19.10
N PRO A 206 -1.66 -11.51 18.84
CA PRO A 206 -0.85 -12.49 18.13
C PRO A 206 -0.45 -12.01 16.72
N VAL A 207 -1.38 -11.42 15.98
CA VAL A 207 -1.10 -10.69 14.73
C VAL A 207 -0.83 -9.24 15.12
N ARG A 208 0.40 -8.78 14.90
CA ARG A 208 0.83 -7.44 15.30
C ARG A 208 0.34 -6.36 14.35
N LEU A 209 0.40 -6.66 13.06
CA LEU A 209 -0.02 -5.77 11.98
C LEU A 209 -0.63 -6.61 10.87
N SER A 210 -1.71 -6.10 10.28
CA SER A 210 -2.29 -6.66 9.07
C SER A 210 -2.54 -5.55 8.06
N ALA A 211 -2.26 -5.83 6.80
CA ALA A 211 -2.57 -4.91 5.71
C ALA A 211 -3.25 -5.65 4.57
N LEU A 212 -4.18 -4.96 3.91
CA LEU A 212 -4.85 -5.40 2.69
C LEU A 212 -4.39 -4.51 1.54
N GLY A 213 -3.74 -5.09 0.55
CA GLY A 213 -3.28 -4.39 -0.65
C GLY A 213 -4.11 -4.74 -1.89
N GLN A 214 -4.22 -3.79 -2.81
CA GLN A 214 -4.83 -3.99 -4.12
C GLN A 214 -3.76 -3.95 -5.22
N GLN A 215 -3.71 -5.00 -6.03
CA GLN A 215 -2.81 -5.14 -7.18
C GLN A 215 -3.60 -5.30 -8.46
N ALA A 216 -3.31 -4.51 -9.49
CA ALA A 216 -3.94 -4.68 -10.78
C ALA A 216 -2.97 -4.39 -11.92
N ALA A 217 -2.86 -5.35 -12.84
CA ALA A 217 -2.27 -5.09 -14.16
C ALA A 217 -3.28 -4.41 -15.11
N SER A 218 -4.58 -4.62 -14.85
CA SER A 218 -5.73 -4.02 -15.54
C SER A 218 -6.97 -4.22 -14.66
N LEU A 219 -8.07 -3.50 -14.89
CA LEU A 219 -9.32 -3.70 -14.11
C LEU A 219 -9.82 -5.15 -14.11
N ALA A 220 -9.69 -5.85 -15.24
CA ALA A 220 -10.11 -7.24 -15.37
C ALA A 220 -9.17 -8.25 -14.69
N LYS A 221 -8.00 -7.80 -14.22
CA LYS A 221 -6.96 -8.62 -13.58
C LYS A 221 -6.54 -7.95 -12.27
N ASN A 222 -7.50 -7.82 -11.36
CA ASN A 222 -7.26 -7.35 -10.01
C ASN A 222 -6.98 -8.52 -9.07
N THR A 223 -6.22 -8.27 -8.03
CA THR A 223 -5.85 -9.24 -7.00
C THR A 223 -5.74 -8.50 -5.69
N GLU A 224 -6.31 -9.10 -4.65
CA GLU A 224 -6.22 -8.59 -3.29
C GLU A 224 -5.19 -9.39 -2.52
N VAL A 225 -4.28 -8.71 -1.83
CA VAL A 225 -3.19 -9.34 -1.07
C VAL A 225 -3.37 -8.99 0.40
N LEU A 226 -3.66 -9.99 1.22
CA LEU A 226 -3.70 -9.86 2.68
C LEU A 226 -2.34 -10.29 3.26
N CYS A 227 -1.70 -9.39 3.99
CA CYS A 227 -0.40 -9.62 4.62
C CYS A 227 -0.50 -9.44 6.14
N LEU A 228 0.03 -10.40 6.90
CA LEU A 228 -0.04 -10.43 8.36
C LEU A 228 1.35 -10.59 8.95
N VAL A 229 1.78 -9.64 9.78
CA VAL A 229 2.99 -9.80 10.59
C VAL A 229 2.61 -10.44 11.92
N ALA A 230 3.04 -11.68 12.13
CA ALA A 230 2.77 -12.44 13.34
C ALA A 230 3.87 -12.22 14.39
N LYS A 231 3.52 -12.41 15.67
CA LYS A 231 4.47 -12.31 16.78
C LYS A 231 5.55 -13.41 16.77
N ASP A 232 5.23 -14.58 16.22
CA ASP A 232 6.06 -15.79 16.19
C ASP A 232 5.57 -16.78 15.12
N GLU A 233 6.39 -17.78 14.79
CA GLU A 233 6.09 -18.73 13.70
C GLU A 233 4.85 -19.56 14.00
N ALA A 234 4.64 -19.96 15.25
CA ALA A 234 3.48 -20.76 15.64
C ALA A 234 2.17 -19.99 15.40
N THR A 235 2.19 -18.68 15.64
CA THR A 235 1.07 -17.79 15.35
C THR A 235 0.85 -17.62 13.85
N ALA A 236 1.92 -17.48 13.07
CA ALA A 236 1.82 -17.43 11.61
C ALA A 236 1.20 -18.71 11.03
N ASP A 237 1.61 -19.87 11.53
CA ASP A 237 1.06 -21.17 11.10
C ASP A 237 -0.43 -21.29 11.45
N ARG A 238 -0.85 -20.87 12.66
CA ARG A 238 -2.27 -20.84 13.07
C ARG A 238 -3.09 -19.87 12.22
N ALA A 239 -2.58 -18.66 11.96
CA ALA A 239 -3.24 -17.69 11.11
C ALA A 239 -3.40 -18.20 9.67
N ALA A 240 -2.36 -18.82 9.11
CA ALA A 240 -2.43 -19.42 7.78
C ALA A 240 -3.42 -20.59 7.72
N ALA A 241 -3.46 -21.46 8.73
CA ALA A 241 -4.45 -22.53 8.82
C ALA A 241 -5.88 -21.97 8.90
N LYS A 242 -6.10 -20.92 9.71
CA LYS A 242 -7.41 -20.24 9.82
C LYS A 242 -7.84 -19.65 8.48
N LEU A 243 -6.96 -18.95 7.77
CA LEU A 243 -7.25 -18.40 6.45
C LEU A 243 -7.62 -19.50 5.45
N ARG A 244 -6.88 -20.60 5.41
CA ARG A 244 -7.19 -21.76 4.54
C ARG A 244 -8.55 -22.38 4.87
N SER A 245 -8.90 -22.47 6.17
CA SER A 245 -10.24 -22.93 6.59
C SER A 245 -11.33 -22.01 6.06
N VAL A 246 -11.19 -20.69 6.25
CA VAL A 246 -12.19 -19.71 5.77
C VAL A 246 -12.35 -19.78 4.24
N VAL A 247 -11.24 -19.93 3.51
CA VAL A 247 -11.27 -20.11 2.05
C VAL A 247 -12.09 -21.35 1.67
N ALA A 248 -11.87 -22.49 2.35
CA ALA A 248 -12.60 -23.72 2.08
C ALA A 248 -14.10 -23.60 2.47
N ASP A 249 -14.39 -23.04 3.64
CA ASP A 249 -15.74 -22.93 4.19
C ASP A 249 -16.64 -21.97 3.39
N LYS A 250 -16.04 -21.00 2.71
CA LYS A 250 -16.73 -19.95 1.95
C LYS A 250 -16.71 -20.17 0.44
N SER A 251 -16.32 -21.35 -0.03
CA SER A 251 -16.33 -21.70 -1.45
C SER A 251 -17.73 -21.45 -2.08
N PRO A 252 -17.81 -20.86 -3.30
CA PRO A 252 -16.69 -20.54 -4.20
C PRO A 252 -16.10 -19.13 -4.01
N THR A 253 -16.50 -18.40 -2.97
CA THR A 253 -16.22 -16.96 -2.82
C THR A 253 -14.73 -16.63 -2.88
N PHE A 254 -13.88 -17.45 -2.27
CA PHE A 254 -12.42 -17.24 -2.19
C PHE A 254 -11.63 -18.31 -2.94
N ASP A 255 -12.26 -19.04 -3.86
CA ASP A 255 -11.58 -20.08 -4.62
C ASP A 255 -10.36 -19.51 -5.37
N GLY A 256 -9.28 -20.31 -5.43
CA GLY A 256 -8.00 -19.89 -6.02
C GLY A 256 -7.11 -19.07 -5.09
N THR A 257 -7.55 -18.75 -3.86
CA THR A 257 -6.72 -18.06 -2.87
C THR A 257 -5.48 -18.89 -2.52
N LYS A 258 -4.30 -18.25 -2.57
CA LYS A 258 -3.02 -18.88 -2.19
C LYS A 258 -2.52 -18.31 -0.87
N VAL A 259 -2.42 -19.18 0.15
CA VAL A 259 -1.93 -18.80 1.48
C VAL A 259 -0.53 -19.38 1.72
N THR A 260 0.45 -18.51 1.90
CA THR A 260 1.86 -18.85 2.18
C THR A 260 2.31 -18.27 3.52
N VAL A 261 3.32 -18.92 4.12
CA VAL A 261 3.96 -18.47 5.36
C VAL A 261 5.44 -18.27 5.08
N GLU A 262 5.95 -17.10 5.42
CA GLU A 262 7.37 -16.79 5.46
C GLU A 262 7.84 -16.78 6.91
N LYS A 263 8.85 -17.58 7.22
CA LYS A 263 9.39 -17.79 8.57
C LYS A 263 10.53 -16.81 8.88
N GLY A 264 11.00 -16.80 10.13
CA GLY A 264 12.09 -15.94 10.58
C GLY A 264 11.74 -15.09 11.81
N ASP A 265 12.52 -14.03 12.06
CA ASP A 265 12.37 -13.17 13.25
C ASP A 265 11.06 -12.36 13.25
N GLN A 266 10.52 -12.07 12.07
CA GLN A 266 9.20 -11.47 11.87
C GLN A 266 8.42 -12.30 10.86
N PRO A 267 7.77 -13.39 11.31
CA PRO A 267 7.02 -14.28 10.45
C PRO A 267 5.84 -13.55 9.79
N VAL A 268 5.62 -13.84 8.52
CA VAL A 268 4.57 -13.21 7.72
C VAL A 268 3.68 -14.27 7.08
N VAL A 269 2.37 -14.04 7.14
CA VAL A 269 1.40 -14.79 6.34
C VAL A 269 0.95 -13.92 5.18
N ARG A 270 0.95 -14.49 3.98
CA ARG A 270 0.49 -13.83 2.76
C ARG A 270 -0.64 -14.65 2.15
N ALA A 271 -1.79 -14.01 1.92
CA ALA A 271 -2.92 -14.59 1.21
C ALA A 271 -3.22 -13.76 -0.05
N VAL A 272 -3.10 -14.39 -1.21
CA VAL A 272 -3.37 -13.77 -2.51
C VAL A 272 -4.72 -14.25 -3.00
N VAL A 273 -5.67 -13.33 -3.08
CA VAL A 273 -7.05 -13.59 -3.46
C VAL A 273 -7.27 -13.07 -4.88
N PRO A 274 -7.46 -13.94 -5.89
CA PRO A 274 -7.75 -13.48 -7.24
C PRO A 274 -9.16 -12.89 -7.30
N ASP A 275 -9.33 -11.79 -8.03
CA ASP A 275 -10.66 -11.40 -8.47
C ASP A 275 -11.03 -12.19 -9.72
N THR A 276 -12.16 -12.88 -9.66
CA THR A 276 -12.83 -13.38 -10.85
C THR A 276 -13.49 -12.17 -11.51
N GLY A 277 -13.33 -11.91 -12.81
CA GLY A 277 -13.68 -10.63 -13.46
C GLY A 277 -15.13 -10.10 -13.33
N THR A 278 -16.02 -10.83 -12.63
CA THR A 278 -17.33 -10.37 -12.16
C THR A 278 -17.31 -9.69 -10.80
N GLN A 279 -16.22 -9.84 -10.05
CA GLN A 279 -15.98 -9.27 -8.74
C GLN A 279 -15.37 -7.88 -8.88
N ARG A 280 -15.84 -6.96 -8.04
CA ARG A 280 -15.33 -5.59 -8.02
C ARG A 280 -14.06 -5.52 -7.16
N PRO A 281 -13.07 -4.74 -7.59
CA PRO A 281 -11.92 -4.42 -6.77
C PRO A 281 -12.30 -3.93 -5.37
N GLY A 282 -11.52 -4.34 -4.35
CA GLY A 282 -11.74 -3.97 -2.96
C GLY A 282 -12.84 -4.75 -2.24
N ARG A 283 -13.23 -5.92 -2.75
CA ARG A 283 -14.27 -6.73 -2.13
C ARG A 283 -13.89 -7.24 -0.74
N LEU A 284 -12.62 -7.51 -0.44
CA LEU A 284 -12.22 -7.91 0.92
C LEU A 284 -12.37 -6.78 1.95
N MET A 285 -12.47 -5.53 1.49
CA MET A 285 -12.76 -4.37 2.34
C MET A 285 -14.26 -4.04 2.40
N LEU A 286 -15.00 -4.26 1.31
CA LEU A 286 -16.35 -3.72 1.14
C LEU A 286 -17.49 -4.74 1.34
N SER A 287 -17.31 -5.98 0.89
CA SER A 287 -18.43 -6.96 0.79
C SER A 287 -18.11 -8.36 1.28
N ASN A 288 -16.84 -8.73 1.32
CA ASN A 288 -16.35 -10.07 1.68
C ASN A 288 -15.29 -9.95 2.79
N VAL A 289 -15.63 -9.17 3.81
CA VAL A 289 -14.73 -8.81 4.91
C VAL A 289 -14.35 -9.99 5.80
N GLU A 290 -15.04 -11.13 5.69
CA GLU A 290 -14.82 -12.25 6.61
C GLU A 290 -13.41 -12.80 6.56
N LEU A 291 -12.74 -12.77 5.39
CA LEU A 291 -11.36 -13.25 5.27
C LEU A 291 -10.38 -12.36 6.02
N TRP A 292 -10.55 -11.03 5.93
CA TRP A 292 -9.72 -10.08 6.67
C TRP A 292 -10.06 -10.07 8.17
N MET A 293 -11.34 -10.16 8.51
CA MET A 293 -11.78 -10.16 9.91
C MET A 293 -11.41 -11.45 10.66
N ALA A 294 -11.33 -12.59 9.97
CA ALA A 294 -10.98 -13.88 10.58
C ALA A 294 -9.64 -13.88 11.33
N ILE A 295 -8.74 -12.95 11.01
CA ILE A 295 -7.40 -12.85 11.61
C ILE A 295 -7.27 -11.73 12.64
N THR A 296 -8.36 -11.04 12.96
CA THR A 296 -8.42 -9.97 13.97
C THR A 296 -8.83 -10.46 15.37
N GLY A 297 -9.27 -11.72 15.47
CA GLY A 297 -9.79 -12.36 16.68
C GLY A 297 -8.70 -12.87 17.64
N SER A 298 -9.08 -13.09 18.90
CA SER A 298 -8.18 -13.52 19.98
C SER A 298 -7.78 -14.99 19.96
N GLU A 299 -8.34 -15.79 19.05
CA GLU A 299 -8.11 -17.25 18.96
C GLU A 299 -6.85 -17.63 18.15
N LEU A 300 -5.96 -16.67 17.87
CA LEU A 300 -4.72 -16.87 17.13
C LEU A 300 -3.49 -17.10 18.00
#